data_AF-A0A4R0HL46-F1
#
_entry.id   AF-A0A4R0HL46-F1
#
_cell.length_a   1.000
_cell.length_b   1.000
_cell.length_c   1.000
_cell.angle_alpha   90.00
_cell.angle_beta   90.00
_cell.angle_gamma   90.00
#
_symmetry.space_group_name_H-M   'P 1'
#
loop_
_entity.id
_entity.type
_entity.pdbx_description
1 polymer ?
#
loop_
_entity_poly.entity_id
_entity_poly.type
_entity_poly.pdbx_seq_one_letter_code
_entity_poly.pdbx_strand_id
1 'polypeptide(L)'
;MFRKAFGLAGAAGLVLTLGPSLQPASAAPANNSAVAAACALGLGSFDLASGVNSRVVSATAPPTVSPALNTPNLYTTPYAVSNPTAFTAVPAGNGRTTRSGKVVWGAGYLMESTYTIGSDGKIVGTPVFKRIGNGWGGRFLIQSQYKASATSKPTRTMLYSQDMYGKFGRWTDVGRGFRNTGYVTGMSTMKSFALIATTPTYDMFLANNRAGGLYTVKIPTSVPLKPIITPVRTSSWQIFEQLVAAPCGRTGSILLGIDRDAKTAYLYAVGHANGTSTVIKSLGKTPGAFTDWESFRFAPAYDPLNGG
;
A
#
# COMPACT_ATOMS: atom_id res chain seq x y z
N MET A 1 -9.91 1.07 -51.72
CA MET A 1 -9.45 2.18 -52.60
C MET A 1 -10.65 3.05 -52.92
N PHE A 2 -10.56 4.37 -52.74
CA PHE A 2 -11.10 5.41 -53.64
C PHE A 2 -10.92 6.78 -52.96
N ARG A 3 -10.04 7.60 -53.54
CA ARG A 3 -9.95 9.03 -53.21
C ARG A 3 -11.11 9.77 -53.89
N LYS A 4 -11.53 10.92 -53.34
CA LYS A 4 -11.87 12.09 -54.15
C LYS A 4 -11.64 13.38 -53.35
N ALA A 5 -11.05 14.35 -54.03
CA ALA A 5 -10.80 15.70 -53.55
C ALA A 5 -11.25 16.68 -54.64
N PHE A 6 -11.69 17.86 -54.22
CA PHE A 6 -11.90 19.10 -54.98
C PHE A 6 -11.62 20.23 -53.96
N GLY A 7 -10.91 21.34 -54.21
CA GLY A 7 -10.76 22.12 -55.46
C GLY A 7 -11.97 23.07 -55.60
N LEU A 8 -11.91 24.39 -55.85
CA LEU A 8 -10.93 25.41 -56.31
C LEU A 8 -11.28 26.75 -55.57
N ALA A 9 -10.61 27.92 -55.67
CA ALA A 9 -9.25 28.36 -56.03
C ALA A 9 -9.15 29.92 -55.82
N GLY A 10 -7.94 30.50 -55.95
CA GLY A 10 -7.70 31.94 -56.19
C GLY A 10 -7.17 32.76 -55.00
N ALA A 11 -6.35 33.80 -55.13
CA ALA A 11 -5.33 34.21 -56.11
C ALA A 11 -4.88 35.64 -55.71
N ALA A 12 -3.57 35.91 -55.74
CA ALA A 12 -2.90 37.23 -55.81
C ALA A 12 -3.14 38.31 -54.72
N GLY A 13 -2.04 38.94 -54.27
CA GLY A 13 -2.06 40.11 -53.37
C GLY A 13 -0.69 40.41 -52.76
N LEU A 14 0.25 40.93 -53.56
CA LEU A 14 1.60 41.28 -53.10
C LEU A 14 1.64 42.75 -52.65
N VAL A 15 1.92 43.02 -51.38
CA VAL A 15 2.27 44.37 -50.89
C VAL A 15 3.47 44.28 -49.94
N LEU A 16 4.56 44.95 -50.31
CA LEU A 16 5.71 45.24 -49.46
C LEU A 16 5.51 46.61 -48.81
N THR A 17 5.85 46.78 -47.53
CA THR A 17 6.76 47.85 -47.03
C THR A 17 6.92 47.85 -45.50
N LEU A 18 8.13 48.25 -45.05
CA LEU A 18 8.49 48.82 -43.73
C LEU A 18 8.35 47.93 -42.47
N GLY A 19 9.50 47.57 -41.88
CA GLY A 19 9.64 47.32 -40.43
C GLY A 19 10.15 48.59 -39.70
N PRO A 20 10.70 48.51 -38.47
CA PRO A 20 10.80 47.34 -37.58
C PRO A 20 10.25 47.59 -36.15
N SER A 21 9.79 46.54 -35.47
CA SER A 21 9.80 46.49 -34.01
C SER A 21 9.98 45.06 -33.50
N LEU A 22 11.21 44.74 -33.07
CA LEU A 22 11.49 43.53 -32.30
C LEU A 22 10.92 43.72 -30.89
N GLN A 23 9.63 43.43 -30.71
CA GLN A 23 9.14 43.14 -29.36
C GLN A 23 9.80 41.82 -28.90
N PRO A 24 10.52 41.78 -27.77
CA PRO A 24 10.85 40.51 -27.16
C PRO A 24 9.54 39.82 -26.81
N ALA A 25 9.31 38.63 -27.35
CA ALA A 25 8.18 37.81 -26.96
C ALA A 25 8.28 37.60 -25.44
N SER A 26 7.32 38.17 -24.70
CA SER A 26 7.24 38.01 -23.27
C SER A 26 7.07 36.52 -22.98
N ALA A 27 8.10 35.91 -22.39
CA ALA A 27 8.03 34.53 -21.95
C ALA A 27 6.82 34.43 -21.01
N ALA A 28 5.80 33.66 -21.42
CA ALA A 28 4.66 33.38 -20.57
C ALA A 28 5.19 32.86 -19.22
N PRO A 29 4.73 33.39 -18.08
CA PRO A 29 5.26 33.01 -16.78
C PRO A 29 5.17 31.50 -16.66
N ALA A 30 6.31 30.87 -16.33
CA ALA A 30 6.38 29.42 -16.16
C ALA A 30 5.37 29.02 -15.09
N ASN A 31 4.25 28.42 -15.51
CA ASN A 31 3.22 27.98 -14.59
C ASN A 31 3.86 27.09 -13.54
N ASN A 32 3.73 27.51 -12.28
CA ASN A 32 4.44 27.01 -11.12
C ASN A 32 4.73 25.52 -11.22
N SER A 33 6.02 25.17 -11.11
CA SER A 33 6.49 23.80 -10.88
C SER A 33 5.52 23.09 -9.95
N ALA A 34 4.83 22.06 -10.47
CA ALA A 34 3.93 21.26 -9.66
C ALA A 34 4.71 20.79 -8.45
N VAL A 35 4.35 21.30 -7.26
CA VAL A 35 4.94 20.85 -6.00
C VAL A 35 4.74 19.35 -5.96
N ALA A 36 5.83 18.60 -6.01
CA ALA A 36 5.78 17.14 -6.10
C ALA A 36 4.88 16.64 -4.96
N ALA A 37 3.72 16.07 -5.32
CA ALA A 37 2.67 15.80 -4.34
C ALA A 37 3.23 14.93 -3.23
N ALA A 38 3.09 15.38 -1.98
CA ALA A 38 3.61 14.65 -0.83
C ALA A 38 3.03 13.23 -0.83
N CYS A 39 3.89 12.23 -0.73
CA CYS A 39 3.48 10.83 -0.71
C CYS A 39 2.43 10.60 0.39
N ALA A 40 1.40 9.82 0.09
CA ALA A 40 0.28 9.61 0.99
C ALA A 40 0.00 8.12 1.22
N LEU A 41 -0.23 7.75 2.47
CA LEU A 41 -0.66 6.43 2.89
C LEU A 41 -2.17 6.48 3.13
N GLY A 42 -2.94 5.79 2.30
CA GLY A 42 -4.31 5.42 2.65
C GLY A 42 -4.25 4.41 3.80
N LEU A 43 -4.57 4.84 5.02
CA LEU A 43 -4.56 4.01 6.21
C LEU A 43 -5.98 3.48 6.45
N GLY A 44 -6.12 2.15 6.47
CA GLY A 44 -7.29 1.48 7.00
C GLY A 44 -7.00 0.96 8.39
N SER A 45 -8.02 0.88 9.24
CA SER A 45 -7.89 0.31 10.57
C SER A 45 -9.22 -0.23 11.08
N PHE A 46 -9.17 -1.25 11.94
CA PHE A 46 -10.35 -1.80 12.59
C PHE A 46 -10.60 -1.12 13.93
N ASP A 47 -11.79 -0.56 14.09
CA ASP A 47 -12.21 0.04 15.36
C ASP A 47 -12.72 -1.01 16.36
N LEU A 48 -12.97 -0.57 17.59
CA LEU A 48 -13.45 -1.43 18.68
C LEU A 48 -14.91 -1.91 18.49
N ALA A 49 -15.67 -1.31 17.57
CA ALA A 49 -17.03 -1.69 17.20
C ALA A 49 -17.06 -2.61 15.95
N SER A 50 -15.90 -3.13 15.52
CA SER A 50 -15.75 -3.95 14.30
C SER A 50 -16.14 -3.24 13.00
N GLY A 51 -16.13 -1.91 13.02
CA GLY A 51 -16.13 -1.06 11.84
C GLY A 51 -14.73 -0.89 11.22
N VAL A 52 -14.69 -0.23 10.07
CA VAL A 52 -13.43 0.15 9.40
C VAL A 52 -13.29 1.66 9.37
N ASN A 53 -12.25 2.16 10.02
CA ASN A 53 -11.78 3.53 9.84
C ASN A 53 -10.92 3.64 8.58
N SER A 54 -10.97 4.81 7.95
CA SER A 54 -10.17 5.18 6.79
C SER A 54 -9.63 6.59 6.96
N ARG A 55 -8.32 6.75 6.88
CA ARG A 55 -7.61 8.05 6.97
C ARG A 55 -6.58 8.14 5.85
N VAL A 56 -6.15 9.35 5.51
CA VAL A 56 -4.99 9.60 4.67
C VAL A 56 -3.90 10.20 5.55
N VAL A 57 -2.72 9.56 5.58
CA VAL A 57 -1.52 10.06 6.27
C VAL A 57 -0.55 10.60 5.22
N SER A 58 -0.32 11.90 5.21
CA SER A 58 0.47 12.58 4.19
C SER A 58 1.89 12.91 4.68
N ALA A 59 2.88 12.66 3.82
CA ALA A 59 4.30 12.81 4.09
C ALA A 59 4.80 14.27 3.98
N THR A 60 4.11 15.15 4.69
CA THR A 60 4.57 16.52 4.98
C THR A 60 5.51 16.54 6.18
N ALA A 61 6.18 17.67 6.43
CA ALA A 61 6.96 17.91 7.64
C ALA A 61 6.45 19.20 8.32
N PRO A 62 5.67 19.12 9.42
CA PRO A 62 5.23 17.91 10.12
C PRO A 62 4.21 17.08 9.31
N PRO A 63 3.98 15.79 9.65
CA PRO A 63 3.03 14.93 8.95
C PRO A 63 1.60 15.38 9.22
N THR A 64 0.70 15.13 8.26
CA THR A 64 -0.73 15.44 8.41
C THR A 64 -1.56 14.16 8.31
N VAL A 65 -2.69 14.12 9.01
CA VAL A 65 -3.65 12.99 9.00
C VAL A 65 -5.03 13.55 8.74
N SER A 66 -5.75 13.01 7.75
CA SER A 66 -7.13 13.41 7.46
C SER A 66 -8.07 13.02 8.62
N PRO A 67 -9.26 13.66 8.71
CA PRO A 67 -10.37 13.10 9.47
C PRO A 67 -10.62 11.62 9.10
N ALA A 68 -11.13 10.86 10.07
CA ALA A 68 -11.50 9.46 9.88
C ALA A 68 -12.86 9.37 9.17
N LEU A 69 -12.90 8.69 8.04
CA LEU A 69 -14.14 8.18 7.46
C LEU A 69 -14.41 6.80 8.07
N ASN A 70 -15.48 6.67 8.85
CA ASN A 70 -15.88 5.42 9.49
C ASN A 70 -16.90 4.66 8.63
N THR A 71 -16.69 3.36 8.48
CA THR A 71 -17.65 2.41 7.91
C THR A 71 -18.10 1.47 9.05
N PRO A 72 -19.20 1.80 9.76
CA PRO A 72 -19.63 1.05 10.94
C PRO A 72 -20.23 -0.30 10.57
N ASN A 73 -20.24 -1.23 11.51
CA ASN A 73 -20.95 -2.53 11.43
C ASN A 73 -20.60 -3.40 10.20
N LEU A 74 -19.40 -3.24 9.62
CA LEU A 74 -19.00 -4.02 8.45
C LEU A 74 -18.76 -5.50 8.79
N TYR A 75 -18.09 -5.78 9.91
CA TYR A 75 -17.86 -7.13 10.40
C TYR A 75 -18.68 -7.34 11.66
N THR A 76 -19.93 -7.74 11.50
CA THR A 76 -20.82 -7.98 12.65
C THR A 76 -20.31 -9.13 13.53
N THR A 77 -20.52 -8.97 14.84
CA THR A 77 -20.26 -9.97 15.88
C THR A 77 -21.09 -11.25 15.64
N PRO A 78 -20.70 -12.44 16.14
CA PRO A 78 -19.86 -12.71 17.33
C PRO A 78 -18.36 -12.88 17.09
N TYR A 79 -17.89 -12.90 15.85
CA TYR A 79 -16.50 -13.24 15.55
C TYR A 79 -15.64 -11.99 15.32
N ALA A 80 -14.56 -11.85 16.10
CA ALA A 80 -13.51 -10.88 15.77
C ALA A 80 -12.91 -11.21 14.40
N VAL A 81 -12.81 -10.19 13.54
CA VAL A 81 -11.84 -10.22 12.43
C VAL A 81 -10.44 -9.97 12.97
N SER A 82 -9.42 -10.36 12.23
CA SER A 82 -8.01 -10.06 12.48
C SER A 82 -7.20 -10.17 11.20
N ASN A 83 -5.96 -9.71 11.27
CA ASN A 83 -4.92 -9.89 10.26
C ASN A 83 -5.41 -9.51 8.86
N PRO A 84 -5.73 -8.22 8.63
CA PRO A 84 -6.09 -7.72 7.32
C PRO A 84 -4.86 -7.67 6.41
N THR A 85 -5.04 -8.07 5.15
CA THR A 85 -4.09 -7.70 4.10
C THR A 85 -4.21 -6.21 3.78
N ALA A 86 -3.36 -5.71 2.87
CA ALA A 86 -3.74 -4.51 2.13
C ALA A 86 -5.11 -4.71 1.46
N PHE A 87 -5.95 -3.68 1.46
CA PHE A 87 -7.22 -3.66 0.74
C PHE A 87 -7.06 -2.80 -0.51
N THR A 88 -7.48 -3.29 -1.68
CA THR A 88 -7.63 -2.40 -2.84
C THR A 88 -8.81 -1.46 -2.61
N ALA A 89 -8.67 -0.18 -2.92
CA ALA A 89 -9.74 0.81 -2.94
C ALA A 89 -9.88 1.36 -4.37
N VAL A 90 -11.02 1.15 -4.99
CA VAL A 90 -11.26 1.43 -6.41
C VAL A 90 -12.54 2.26 -6.57
N PRO A 91 -12.52 3.39 -7.31
CA PRO A 91 -13.72 4.15 -7.61
C PRO A 91 -14.77 3.30 -8.33
N ALA A 92 -16.02 3.36 -7.87
CA ALA A 92 -17.16 2.62 -8.40
C ALA A 92 -18.22 3.53 -9.07
N GLY A 93 -17.82 4.76 -9.42
CA GLY A 93 -18.71 5.82 -9.93
C GLY A 93 -19.58 6.46 -8.83
N ASN A 94 -20.23 7.58 -9.15
CA ASN A 94 -21.23 8.23 -8.28
C ASN A 94 -20.77 8.49 -6.83
N GLY A 95 -19.51 8.86 -6.63
CA GLY A 95 -18.91 9.09 -5.30
C GLY A 95 -18.67 7.82 -4.47
N ARG A 96 -18.83 6.62 -5.05
CA ARG A 96 -18.66 5.33 -4.37
C ARG A 96 -17.26 4.77 -4.55
N THR A 97 -16.81 3.99 -3.56
CA THR A 97 -15.55 3.25 -3.60
C THR A 97 -15.79 1.78 -3.23
N THR A 98 -15.41 0.86 -4.11
CA THR A 98 -15.35 -0.57 -3.78
C THR A 98 -14.02 -0.88 -3.11
N ARG A 99 -14.08 -1.63 -2.01
CA ARG A 99 -12.95 -2.07 -1.20
C ARG A 99 -12.90 -3.59 -1.19
N SER A 100 -11.74 -4.15 -1.49
CA SER A 100 -11.52 -5.60 -1.52
C SER A 100 -10.21 -6.00 -0.88
N GLY A 101 -10.20 -7.03 -0.04
CA GLY A 101 -9.02 -7.50 0.66
C GLY A 101 -9.26 -8.88 1.26
N LYS A 102 -8.36 -9.32 2.14
CA LYS A 102 -8.50 -10.56 2.90
C LYS A 102 -8.36 -10.28 4.38
N VAL A 103 -9.11 -11.02 5.18
CA VAL A 103 -9.08 -11.00 6.65
C VAL A 103 -9.11 -12.43 7.17
N VAL A 104 -8.58 -12.63 8.37
CA VAL A 104 -8.89 -13.82 9.18
C VAL A 104 -10.14 -13.51 10.00
N TRP A 105 -11.06 -14.48 10.13
CA TRP A 105 -12.31 -14.31 10.87
C TRP A 105 -12.53 -15.47 11.84
N GLY A 106 -12.81 -15.17 13.11
CA GLY A 106 -13.18 -16.14 14.13
C GLY A 106 -12.10 -17.20 14.37
N ALA A 107 -12.48 -18.48 14.29
CA ALA A 107 -11.59 -19.63 14.53
C ALA A 107 -10.58 -19.91 13.38
N GLY A 108 -10.10 -18.86 12.71
CA GLY A 108 -9.05 -18.98 11.69
C GLY A 108 -9.54 -19.20 10.26
N TYR A 109 -10.70 -18.65 9.89
CA TYR A 109 -11.19 -18.67 8.52
C TYR A 109 -10.55 -17.53 7.71
N LEU A 110 -9.86 -17.85 6.61
CA LEU A 110 -9.43 -16.84 5.66
C LEU A 110 -10.61 -16.47 4.75
N MET A 111 -10.96 -15.20 4.77
CA MET A 111 -12.11 -14.63 4.09
C MET A 111 -11.65 -13.57 3.10
N GLU A 112 -12.07 -13.67 1.84
CA GLU A 112 -12.08 -12.50 0.96
C GLU A 112 -13.23 -11.60 1.39
N SER A 113 -12.91 -10.34 1.67
CA SER A 113 -13.87 -9.31 2.04
C SER A 113 -13.99 -8.33 0.88
N THR A 114 -15.22 -8.10 0.40
CA THR A 114 -15.51 -7.08 -0.61
C THR A 114 -16.76 -6.31 -0.24
N TYR A 115 -16.67 -4.99 -0.22
CA TYR A 115 -17.77 -4.10 0.14
C TYR A 115 -17.65 -2.79 -0.62
N THR A 116 -18.77 -2.11 -0.86
CA THR A 116 -18.77 -0.77 -1.47
C THR A 116 -19.25 0.25 -0.45
N ILE A 117 -18.62 1.42 -0.42
CA ILE A 117 -19.03 2.54 0.43
C ILE A 117 -19.42 3.76 -0.39
N GLY A 118 -20.32 4.57 0.14
CA GLY A 118 -20.61 5.92 -0.35
C GLY A 118 -19.55 6.93 0.10
N SER A 119 -19.69 8.18 -0.35
CA SER A 119 -18.87 9.31 0.09
C SER A 119 -19.08 9.66 1.58
N ASP A 120 -20.20 9.25 2.17
CA ASP A 120 -20.51 9.34 3.59
C ASP A 120 -19.93 8.19 4.43
N GLY A 121 -19.17 7.27 3.81
CA GLY A 121 -18.53 6.15 4.48
C GLY A 121 -19.43 4.95 4.74
N LYS A 122 -20.75 5.07 4.51
CA LYS A 122 -21.71 3.99 4.73
C LYS A 122 -21.66 2.94 3.64
N ILE A 123 -21.99 1.71 4.01
CA ILE A 123 -22.06 0.56 3.10
C ILE A 123 -23.19 0.77 2.09
N VAL A 124 -22.90 0.50 0.81
CA VAL A 124 -23.85 0.52 -0.31
C VAL A 124 -24.01 -0.90 -0.83
N GLY A 125 -25.23 -1.43 -0.74
CA GLY A 125 -25.54 -2.83 -1.06
C GLY A 125 -25.09 -3.81 0.04
N THR A 126 -25.00 -5.09 -0.29
CA THR A 126 -24.61 -6.14 0.66
C THR A 126 -23.11 -6.43 0.56
N PRO A 127 -22.33 -6.37 1.65
CA PRO A 127 -20.95 -6.86 1.70
C PRO A 127 -20.87 -8.34 1.34
N VAL A 128 -19.84 -8.71 0.58
CA VAL A 128 -19.57 -10.09 0.16
C VAL A 128 -18.36 -10.62 0.94
N PHE A 129 -18.58 -11.67 1.73
CA PHE A 129 -17.54 -12.37 2.46
C PHE A 129 -17.44 -13.82 1.97
N LYS A 130 -16.32 -14.17 1.34
CA LYS A 130 -16.10 -15.50 0.75
C LYS A 130 -14.98 -16.23 1.48
N ARG A 131 -15.30 -17.37 2.12
CA ARG A 131 -14.31 -18.26 2.72
C ARG A 131 -13.44 -18.90 1.64
N ILE A 132 -12.12 -18.78 1.80
CA ILE A 132 -11.11 -19.31 0.86
C ILE A 132 -9.99 -20.11 1.55
N GLY A 133 -10.02 -20.25 2.87
CA GLY A 133 -9.05 -21.04 3.62
C GLY A 133 -9.43 -21.24 5.08
N ASN A 134 -8.75 -22.18 5.73
CA ASN A 134 -8.92 -22.58 7.14
C ASN A 134 -7.56 -22.70 7.83
N GLY A 135 -7.54 -22.63 9.16
CA GLY A 135 -6.29 -22.74 9.94
C GLY A 135 -5.38 -21.53 9.82
N TRP A 136 -5.95 -20.37 9.47
CA TRP A 136 -5.25 -19.08 9.43
C TRP A 136 -5.31 -18.40 10.80
N GLY A 137 -4.41 -17.44 11.03
CA GLY A 137 -4.30 -16.71 12.29
C GLY A 137 -2.85 -16.39 12.59
N GLY A 138 -2.52 -16.16 13.86
CA GLY A 138 -1.19 -15.74 14.26
C GLY A 138 -1.07 -14.22 14.31
N ARG A 139 0.08 -13.67 13.92
CA ARG A 139 0.43 -12.27 14.21
C ARG A 139 0.05 -11.26 13.13
N PHE A 140 0.06 -11.68 11.86
CA PHE A 140 -0.22 -10.84 10.72
C PHE A 140 -0.53 -11.69 9.49
N LEU A 141 -1.11 -11.03 8.48
CA LEU A 141 -1.32 -11.58 7.15
C LEU A 141 -0.99 -10.49 6.14
N ILE A 142 -0.06 -10.76 5.22
CA ILE A 142 0.37 -9.80 4.21
C ILE A 142 0.19 -10.42 2.83
N GLN A 143 -0.54 -9.73 1.96
CA GLN A 143 -0.67 -10.10 0.56
C GLN A 143 0.36 -9.36 -0.28
N SER A 144 1.11 -10.13 -1.08
CA SER A 144 1.91 -9.65 -2.21
C SER A 144 1.16 -9.95 -3.50
N GLN A 145 1.14 -8.99 -4.42
CA GLN A 145 0.55 -9.16 -5.75
C GLN A 145 1.50 -8.57 -6.79
N TYR A 146 2.32 -9.41 -7.41
CA TYR A 146 3.16 -8.98 -8.52
C TYR A 146 2.37 -8.97 -9.83
N LYS A 147 2.43 -7.84 -10.54
CA LYS A 147 1.84 -7.62 -11.86
C LYS A 147 2.94 -7.32 -12.87
N ALA A 148 2.89 -7.97 -14.04
CA ALA A 148 3.83 -7.70 -15.13
C ALA A 148 3.59 -6.32 -15.79
N SER A 149 2.36 -5.82 -15.71
CA SER A 149 1.96 -4.48 -16.15
C SER A 149 0.75 -3.96 -15.37
N ALA A 150 0.53 -2.64 -15.37
CA ALA A 150 -0.62 -2.03 -14.69
C ALA A 150 -1.99 -2.57 -15.13
N THR A 151 -2.12 -2.97 -16.41
CA THR A 151 -3.33 -3.53 -17.00
C THR A 151 -3.48 -5.04 -16.81
N SER A 152 -2.43 -5.73 -16.35
CA SER A 152 -2.46 -7.18 -16.14
C SER A 152 -3.23 -7.60 -14.88
N LYS A 153 -3.83 -8.80 -14.92
CA LYS A 153 -4.17 -9.54 -13.69
C LYS A 153 -2.86 -9.89 -12.96
N PRO A 154 -2.83 -9.97 -11.61
CA PRO A 154 -1.66 -10.42 -10.88
C PRO A 154 -1.10 -11.72 -11.46
N THR A 155 0.15 -11.68 -11.92
CA THR A 155 0.88 -12.86 -12.41
C THR A 155 1.24 -13.78 -11.25
N ARG A 156 1.35 -13.22 -10.04
CA ARG A 156 1.58 -13.95 -8.80
C ARG A 156 0.86 -13.26 -7.64
N THR A 157 0.01 -13.99 -6.94
CA THR A 157 -0.49 -13.60 -5.61
C THR A 157 0.15 -14.51 -4.56
N MET A 158 0.70 -13.93 -3.51
CA MET A 158 1.27 -14.65 -2.36
C MET A 158 0.69 -14.10 -1.06
N LEU A 159 0.48 -15.00 -0.10
CA LEU A 159 0.17 -14.64 1.28
C LEU A 159 1.34 -15.02 2.18
N TYR A 160 1.67 -14.12 3.10
CA TYR A 160 2.68 -14.28 4.11
C TYR A 160 2.04 -14.14 5.48
N SER A 161 2.34 -15.06 6.38
CA SER A 161 1.82 -15.04 7.75
C SER A 161 2.81 -15.67 8.71
N GLN A 162 2.81 -15.21 9.94
CA GLN A 162 3.57 -15.82 11.04
C GLN A 162 2.58 -16.41 12.04
N ASP A 163 2.71 -17.71 12.30
CA ASP A 163 1.91 -18.39 13.32
C ASP A 163 2.26 -17.92 14.75
N MET A 164 1.49 -18.37 15.74
CA MET A 164 1.70 -18.00 17.14
C MET A 164 3.07 -18.44 17.69
N TYR A 165 3.72 -19.43 17.07
CA TYR A 165 5.03 -19.97 17.45
C TYR A 165 6.19 -19.26 16.73
N GLY A 166 5.90 -18.26 15.89
CA GLY A 166 6.90 -17.46 15.19
C GLY A 166 7.36 -18.04 13.85
N LYS A 167 6.73 -19.12 13.36
CA LYS A 167 7.05 -19.74 12.07
C LYS A 167 6.48 -18.89 10.94
N PHE A 168 7.35 -18.29 10.14
CA PHE A 168 6.95 -17.45 9.00
C PHE A 168 6.70 -18.33 7.78
N GLY A 169 5.47 -18.36 7.27
CA GLY A 169 5.07 -19.16 6.11
C GLY A 169 4.82 -18.31 4.87
N ARG A 170 5.00 -18.93 3.70
CA ARG A 170 4.57 -18.40 2.39
C ARG A 170 3.53 -19.34 1.80
N TRP A 171 2.42 -18.77 1.35
CA TRP A 171 1.43 -19.47 0.55
C TRP A 171 1.31 -18.79 -0.82
N THR A 172 1.11 -19.57 -1.86
CA THR A 172 0.97 -19.10 -3.24
C THR A 172 -0.43 -19.43 -3.72
N ASP A 173 -1.06 -18.47 -4.38
CA ASP A 173 -2.35 -18.67 -5.06
C ASP A 173 -2.18 -19.69 -6.20
N VAL A 174 -3.05 -20.70 -6.21
CA VAL A 174 -3.12 -21.74 -7.25
C VAL A 174 -4.49 -21.74 -7.95
N GLY A 175 -5.21 -20.61 -7.94
CA GLY A 175 -6.49 -20.38 -8.62
C GLY A 175 -7.70 -21.01 -7.94
N ARG A 176 -7.51 -22.10 -7.17
CA ARG A 176 -8.54 -22.73 -6.32
C ARG A 176 -8.38 -22.44 -4.83
N GLY A 177 -7.37 -21.67 -4.44
CA GLY A 177 -7.01 -21.39 -3.05
C GLY A 177 -5.51 -21.20 -2.88
N PHE A 178 -5.05 -21.22 -1.62
CA PHE A 178 -3.66 -20.92 -1.25
C PHE A 178 -2.90 -22.18 -0.82
N ARG A 179 -1.88 -22.57 -1.61
CA ARG A 179 -0.98 -23.69 -1.29
C ARG A 179 0.23 -23.19 -0.50
N ASN A 180 0.58 -23.81 0.62
CA ASN A 180 1.84 -23.52 1.31
C ASN A 180 3.02 -23.87 0.38
N THR A 181 3.96 -22.95 0.19
CA THR A 181 5.14 -23.11 -0.68
C THR A 181 6.46 -22.91 0.06
N GLY A 182 6.44 -23.11 1.38
CA GLY A 182 7.62 -23.09 2.24
C GLY A 182 7.42 -22.27 3.52
N TYR A 183 8.29 -22.56 4.48
CA TYR A 183 8.46 -21.78 5.69
C TYR A 183 9.87 -21.20 5.75
N VAL A 184 10.02 -20.12 6.49
CA VAL A 184 11.28 -19.42 6.74
C VAL A 184 11.62 -19.52 8.22
N THR A 185 12.84 -19.99 8.50
CA THR A 185 13.42 -20.09 9.83
C THR A 185 13.97 -18.74 10.31
N GLY A 186 14.19 -18.58 11.62
CA GLY A 186 14.84 -17.40 12.19
C GLY A 186 14.00 -16.12 12.26
N MET A 187 12.71 -16.15 11.88
CA MET A 187 11.83 -14.97 11.90
C MET A 187 11.04 -14.77 13.21
N SER A 188 11.15 -15.67 14.19
CA SER A 188 10.33 -15.67 15.42
C SER A 188 10.53 -14.43 16.32
N THR A 189 11.68 -13.76 16.20
CA THR A 189 12.03 -12.54 16.93
C THR A 189 11.49 -11.25 16.30
N MET A 190 10.99 -11.32 15.06
CA MET A 190 10.39 -10.19 14.37
C MET A 190 9.05 -9.82 15.04
N LYS A 191 8.78 -8.52 15.15
CA LYS A 191 7.62 -7.94 15.82
C LYS A 191 6.52 -7.59 14.80
N SER A 192 6.89 -6.94 13.70
CA SER A 192 5.98 -6.64 12.58
C SER A 192 6.72 -6.55 11.23
N PHE A 193 5.96 -6.55 10.14
CA PHE A 193 6.46 -6.53 8.77
C PHE A 193 5.62 -5.59 7.90
N ALA A 194 6.26 -4.82 7.03
CA ALA A 194 5.62 -4.02 5.98
C ALA A 194 6.22 -4.36 4.62
N LEU A 195 5.38 -4.75 3.65
CA LEU A 195 5.79 -5.02 2.28
C LEU A 195 6.15 -3.70 1.57
N ILE A 196 7.36 -3.61 1.01
CA ILE A 196 7.88 -2.41 0.33
C ILE A 196 8.24 -2.64 -1.15
N ALA A 197 8.38 -3.90 -1.58
CA ALA A 197 8.73 -4.26 -2.96
C ALA A 197 8.09 -5.59 -3.37
N THR A 198 7.64 -5.65 -4.62
CA THR A 198 7.08 -6.84 -5.29
C THR A 198 7.74 -6.96 -6.66
N THR A 199 8.42 -8.07 -6.94
CA THR A 199 9.20 -8.23 -8.19
C THR A 199 8.98 -9.61 -8.81
N PRO A 200 9.45 -9.91 -10.04
CA PRO A 200 9.34 -11.27 -10.59
C PRO A 200 10.01 -12.35 -9.71
N THR A 201 11.14 -12.03 -9.07
CA THR A 201 12.04 -13.00 -8.43
C THR A 201 12.06 -12.95 -6.90
N TYR A 202 11.52 -11.89 -6.28
CA TYR A 202 11.43 -11.75 -4.83
C TYR A 202 10.34 -10.75 -4.40
N ASP A 203 9.91 -10.87 -3.15
CA ASP A 203 9.19 -9.84 -2.40
C ASP A 203 10.10 -9.29 -1.29
N MET A 204 10.01 -8.01 -0.96
CA MET A 204 10.84 -7.38 0.09
C MET A 204 9.99 -6.68 1.13
N PHE A 205 10.34 -6.91 2.39
CA PHE A 205 9.70 -6.30 3.56
C PHE A 205 10.71 -5.44 4.31
N LEU A 206 10.22 -4.42 5.01
CA LEU A 206 10.86 -3.89 6.20
C LEU A 206 10.27 -4.60 7.42
N ALA A 207 11.11 -5.07 8.33
CA ALA A 207 10.69 -5.78 9.53
C ALA A 207 11.46 -5.27 10.74
N ASN A 208 10.76 -4.94 11.83
CA ASN A 208 11.39 -4.64 13.11
C ASN A 208 11.43 -5.88 14.00
N ASN A 209 12.43 -5.99 14.87
CA ASN A 209 12.52 -7.06 15.87
C ASN A 209 12.33 -6.52 17.30
N ARG A 210 12.13 -7.45 18.24
CA ARG A 210 11.95 -7.14 19.67
C ARG A 210 13.17 -6.49 20.34
N ALA A 211 14.36 -6.64 19.76
CA ALA A 211 15.60 -6.04 20.25
C ALA A 211 15.86 -4.61 19.72
N GLY A 212 15.01 -4.11 18.82
CA GLY A 212 15.07 -2.73 18.32
C GLY A 212 15.68 -2.56 16.93
N GLY A 213 16.15 -3.63 16.30
CA GLY A 213 16.66 -3.58 14.93
C GLY A 213 15.53 -3.47 13.89
N LEU A 214 15.80 -2.74 12.81
CA LEU A 214 15.04 -2.73 11.56
C LEU A 214 15.86 -3.43 10.48
N TYR A 215 15.24 -4.34 9.74
CA TYR A 215 15.88 -5.15 8.70
C TYR A 215 15.09 -5.06 7.40
N THR A 216 15.78 -5.18 6.27
CA THR A 216 15.14 -5.68 5.06
C THR A 216 15.05 -7.20 5.14
N VAL A 217 13.93 -7.75 4.70
CA VAL A 217 13.72 -9.19 4.54
C VAL A 217 13.33 -9.43 3.10
N LYS A 218 14.27 -9.92 2.30
CA LYS A 218 14.09 -10.25 0.89
C LYS A 218 13.78 -11.73 0.77
N ILE A 219 12.58 -12.07 0.30
CA ILE A 219 12.09 -13.45 0.20
C ILE A 219 11.99 -13.82 -1.28
N PRO A 220 12.78 -14.79 -1.77
CA PRO A 220 12.72 -15.18 -3.18
C PRO A 220 11.38 -15.84 -3.52
N THR A 221 10.99 -15.79 -4.79
CA THR A 221 9.77 -16.44 -5.30
C THR A 221 9.98 -17.92 -5.63
N SER A 222 11.23 -18.36 -5.76
CA SER A 222 11.62 -19.75 -6.00
C SER A 222 11.46 -20.65 -4.76
N VAL A 223 11.83 -21.92 -4.93
CA VAL A 223 12.01 -22.95 -3.90
C VAL A 223 13.42 -23.53 -4.13
N PRO A 224 14.23 -23.80 -3.09
CA PRO A 224 13.98 -23.63 -1.65
C PRO A 224 13.85 -22.16 -1.21
N LEU A 225 13.03 -21.93 -0.17
CA LEU A 225 12.72 -20.59 0.33
C LEU A 225 13.84 -20.05 1.23
N LYS A 226 14.91 -19.55 0.62
CA LYS A 226 16.07 -18.98 1.32
C LYS A 226 15.96 -17.44 1.40
N PRO A 227 15.56 -16.85 2.54
CA PRO A 227 15.50 -15.39 2.68
C PRO A 227 16.91 -14.79 2.66
N ILE A 228 17.00 -13.49 2.38
CA ILE A 228 18.16 -12.65 2.72
C ILE A 228 17.66 -11.59 3.70
N ILE A 229 18.28 -11.53 4.88
CA ILE A 229 17.94 -10.57 5.94
C ILE A 229 19.13 -9.63 6.10
N THR A 230 18.93 -8.33 5.89
CA THR A 230 20.01 -7.33 5.96
C THR A 230 19.64 -6.25 6.98
N PRO A 231 20.52 -5.92 7.95
CA PRO A 231 20.26 -4.85 8.89
C PRO A 231 20.19 -3.49 8.20
N VAL A 232 19.21 -2.68 8.59
CA VAL A 232 19.03 -1.29 8.15
C VAL A 232 19.34 -0.34 9.31
N ARG A 233 18.80 -0.61 10.49
CA ARG A 233 19.15 0.04 11.76
C ARG A 233 19.23 -1.03 12.84
N THR A 234 20.09 -0.84 13.83
CA THR A 234 20.33 -1.83 14.90
C THR A 234 19.53 -1.56 16.18
N SER A 235 18.94 -0.37 16.33
CA SER A 235 18.22 0.05 17.54
C SER A 235 17.06 1.01 17.23
N SER A 236 16.21 1.24 18.24
CA SER A 236 15.13 2.23 18.29
C SER A 236 13.84 1.89 17.52
N TRP A 237 13.72 0.71 16.91
CA TRP A 237 12.48 0.26 16.23
C TRP A 237 11.63 -0.70 17.07
N GLN A 238 12.01 -1.01 18.32
CA GLN A 238 11.29 -1.95 19.17
C GLN A 238 9.92 -1.41 19.61
N ILE A 239 9.74 -0.09 19.63
CA ILE A 239 8.52 0.60 20.10
C ILE A 239 7.31 0.43 19.16
N PHE A 240 7.50 -0.11 17.94
CA PHE A 240 6.40 -0.27 16.99
C PHE A 240 5.84 -1.69 17.00
N GLU A 241 4.58 -1.86 17.39
CA GLU A 241 3.83 -3.11 17.24
C GLU A 241 3.41 -3.33 15.79
N GLN A 242 3.34 -2.27 14.98
CA GLN A 242 2.97 -2.39 13.59
C GLN A 242 3.71 -1.40 12.68
N LEU A 243 4.17 -1.91 11.55
CA LEU A 243 4.68 -1.15 10.43
C LEU A 243 3.67 -1.21 9.28
N VAL A 244 3.33 -0.06 8.69
CA VAL A 244 2.51 0.05 7.47
C VAL A 244 3.27 0.89 6.46
N ALA A 245 3.46 0.38 5.24
CA ALA A 245 4.19 1.09 4.18
C ALA A 245 3.32 1.38 2.96
N ALA A 246 3.66 2.42 2.21
CA ALA A 246 3.15 2.71 0.88
C ALA A 246 4.28 3.21 -0.02
N PRO A 247 4.20 3.03 -1.35
CA PRO A 247 5.23 3.49 -2.27
C PRO A 247 5.38 5.01 -2.23
N CYS A 248 6.61 5.50 -2.38
CA CYS A 248 6.91 6.93 -2.41
C CYS A 248 8.08 7.23 -3.34
N GLY A 249 7.82 8.01 -4.39
CA GLY A 249 8.75 8.18 -5.50
C GLY A 249 8.96 6.87 -6.27
N ARG A 250 10.10 6.76 -6.97
CA ARG A 250 10.38 5.65 -7.91
C ARG A 250 10.94 4.39 -7.25
N THR A 251 11.63 4.52 -6.12
CA THR A 251 12.38 3.44 -5.45
C THR A 251 12.26 3.46 -3.93
N GLY A 252 11.45 4.37 -3.39
CA GLY A 252 11.30 4.61 -1.95
C GLY A 252 9.95 4.15 -1.40
N SER A 253 9.74 4.41 -0.13
CA SER A 253 8.48 4.13 0.56
C SER A 253 8.27 5.15 1.67
N ILE A 254 7.02 5.46 1.98
CA ILE A 254 6.68 6.01 3.29
C ILE A 254 6.39 4.84 4.22
N LEU A 255 6.82 4.98 5.47
CA LEU A 255 6.68 3.97 6.51
C LEU A 255 6.05 4.64 7.74
N LEU A 256 4.88 4.14 8.14
CA LEU A 256 4.23 4.49 9.39
C LEU A 256 4.58 3.43 10.44
N GLY A 257 5.30 3.83 11.48
CA GLY A 257 5.49 3.03 12.68
C GLY A 257 4.41 3.38 13.70
N ILE A 258 3.61 2.40 14.12
CA ILE A 258 2.53 2.56 15.09
C ILE A 258 2.99 1.93 16.41
N ASP A 259 3.03 2.77 17.44
CA ASP A 259 3.22 2.41 18.85
C ASP A 259 1.82 2.33 19.47
N ARG A 260 1.32 1.09 19.63
CA ARG A 260 -0.01 0.78 20.16
C ARG A 260 -0.10 1.01 21.66
N ASP A 261 1.01 0.82 22.38
CA ASP A 261 1.08 0.98 23.84
C ASP A 261 0.91 2.46 24.22
N ALA A 262 1.62 3.36 23.52
CA ALA A 262 1.48 4.81 23.64
C ALA A 262 0.29 5.38 22.85
N LYS A 263 -0.35 4.59 21.97
CA LYS A 263 -1.43 4.99 21.05
C LYS A 263 -1.01 6.09 20.07
N THR A 264 0.24 6.05 19.60
CA THR A 264 0.84 7.05 18.71
C THR A 264 1.36 6.42 17.42
N ALA A 265 1.67 7.25 16.43
CA ALA A 265 2.41 6.81 15.26
C ALA A 265 3.41 7.86 14.79
N TYR A 266 4.42 7.39 14.06
CA TYR A 266 5.54 8.17 13.55
C TYR A 266 5.72 7.86 12.07
N LEU A 267 5.84 8.91 11.26
CA LEU A 267 5.98 8.77 9.81
C LEU A 267 7.43 8.98 9.38
N TYR A 268 7.90 8.11 8.49
CA TYR A 268 9.24 8.13 7.95
C TYR A 268 9.19 8.10 6.42
N ALA A 269 10.04 8.90 5.77
CA ALA A 269 10.38 8.72 4.37
C ALA A 269 11.60 7.78 4.29
N VAL A 270 11.46 6.66 3.60
CA VAL A 270 12.47 5.62 3.42
C VAL A 270 12.91 5.62 1.95
N GLY A 271 14.21 5.77 1.72
CA GLY A 271 14.81 5.69 0.38
C GLY A 271 14.91 4.25 -0.12
N HIS A 272 15.71 4.05 -1.17
CA HIS A 272 15.98 2.72 -1.67
C HIS A 272 16.63 1.84 -0.59
N ALA A 273 16.10 0.63 -0.42
CA ALA A 273 16.48 -0.28 0.63
C ALA A 273 17.82 -0.99 0.32
N ASN A 274 18.91 -0.46 0.89
CA ASN A 274 20.28 -0.91 0.66
C ASN A 274 21.05 -1.08 1.99
N GLY A 275 20.53 -1.96 2.87
CA GLY A 275 21.12 -2.23 4.18
C GLY A 275 21.25 -0.97 5.05
N THR A 276 22.39 -0.81 5.72
CA THR A 276 22.68 0.35 6.59
C THR A 276 22.68 1.67 5.84
N SER A 277 23.07 1.67 4.56
CA SER A 277 23.03 2.84 3.66
C SER A 277 21.62 3.27 3.24
N THR A 278 20.56 2.55 3.65
CA THR A 278 19.18 3.01 3.44
C THR A 278 18.96 4.35 4.14
N VAL A 279 18.60 5.37 3.36
CA VAL A 279 18.19 6.67 3.90
C VAL A 279 16.85 6.52 4.60
N ILE A 280 16.76 6.93 5.86
CA ILE A 280 15.50 7.01 6.61
C ILE A 280 15.43 8.41 7.21
N LYS A 281 14.47 9.21 6.76
CA LYS A 281 14.19 10.54 7.30
C LYS A 281 12.93 10.47 8.14
N SER A 282 13.03 10.74 9.44
CA SER A 282 11.86 10.99 10.27
C SER A 282 11.15 12.25 9.79
N LEU A 283 9.84 12.16 9.58
CA LEU A 283 8.98 13.30 9.29
C LEU A 283 8.29 13.83 10.56
N GLY A 284 8.22 12.99 11.60
CA GLY A 284 7.72 13.34 12.93
C GLY A 284 6.62 12.41 13.44
N LYS A 285 6.11 12.72 14.63
CA LYS A 285 4.90 12.11 15.18
C LYS A 285 3.69 12.58 14.37
N THR A 286 2.82 11.66 13.97
CA THR A 286 1.57 12.00 13.28
C THR A 286 0.53 12.55 14.27
N PRO A 287 -0.28 13.55 13.90
CA PRO A 287 -1.36 14.05 14.76
C PRO A 287 -2.46 13.00 15.00
N GLY A 288 -3.16 13.15 16.13
CA GLY A 288 -4.25 12.26 16.56
C GLY A 288 -3.78 11.02 17.33
N ALA A 289 -4.75 10.25 17.81
CA ALA A 289 -4.53 8.98 18.52
C ALA A 289 -4.75 7.78 17.59
N PHE A 290 -3.96 6.74 17.82
CA PHE A 290 -3.97 5.46 17.10
C PHE A 290 -4.46 4.36 18.06
N THR A 291 -5.76 4.42 18.35
CA THR A 291 -6.47 3.53 19.29
C THR A 291 -7.04 2.27 18.65
N ASP A 292 -7.08 2.23 17.32
CA ASP A 292 -7.62 1.12 16.55
C ASP A 292 -6.68 -0.10 16.65
N TRP A 293 -7.25 -1.28 16.84
CA TRP A 293 -6.49 -2.44 17.35
C TRP A 293 -5.64 -3.14 16.28
N GLU A 294 -5.94 -2.97 14.99
CA GLU A 294 -5.08 -3.38 13.88
C GLU A 294 -5.26 -2.45 12.68
N SER A 295 -4.14 -2.06 12.07
CA SER A 295 -4.10 -1.20 10.88
C SER A 295 -3.71 -1.98 9.62
N PHE A 296 -3.98 -1.40 8.45
CA PHE A 296 -3.58 -1.87 7.13
C PHE A 296 -3.51 -0.69 6.16
N ARG A 297 -3.10 -0.92 4.92
CA ARG A 297 -3.15 0.09 3.86
C ARG A 297 -4.30 -0.14 2.90
N PHE A 298 -4.93 0.94 2.48
CA PHE A 298 -5.66 0.99 1.23
C PHE A 298 -4.68 1.24 0.08
N ALA A 299 -4.73 0.38 -0.93
CA ALA A 299 -3.90 0.43 -2.12
C ALA A 299 -4.77 0.67 -3.37
N PRO A 300 -4.25 1.27 -4.44
CA PRO A 300 -4.90 1.27 -5.75
C PRO A 300 -5.02 -0.15 -6.35
N ALA A 301 -5.86 -0.31 -7.39
CA ALA A 301 -6.07 -1.61 -8.06
C ALA A 301 -4.80 -2.17 -8.75
N TYR A 302 -3.93 -1.28 -9.21
CA TYR A 302 -2.53 -1.56 -9.50
C TYR A 302 -1.70 -0.88 -8.43
N ASP A 303 -1.02 -1.66 -7.61
CA ASP A 303 -0.31 -1.21 -6.43
C ASP A 303 1.18 -1.01 -6.76
N PRO A 304 1.68 0.23 -6.92
CA PRO A 304 2.99 0.49 -7.49
C PRO A 304 4.10 0.36 -6.44
N LEU A 305 4.11 -0.75 -5.68
CA LEU A 305 5.22 -1.11 -4.82
C LEU A 305 6.50 -1.29 -5.66
N ASN A 306 7.65 -1.13 -5.01
CA ASN A 306 8.91 -1.07 -5.72
C ASN A 306 9.16 -2.36 -6.54
N GLY A 307 9.27 -2.22 -7.86
CA GLY A 307 9.61 -3.33 -8.77
C GLY A 307 8.46 -4.04 -9.49
N GLY A 308 7.20 -3.62 -9.29
CA GLY A 308 6.05 -4.07 -10.12
C GLY A 308 4.74 -4.25 -9.38
#